data_AF-M8DIP8-F1
#
_entry.id   AF-M8DIP8-F1
#
_cell.length_a   1.000
_cell.length_b   1.000
_cell.length_c   1.000
_cell.angle_alpha   90.00
_cell.angle_beta   90.00
_cell.angle_gamma   90.00
#
_symmetry.space_group_name_H-M   'P 1'
#
loop_
_entity.id
_entity.type
_entity.pdbx_description
1 polymer ?
#
loop_
_entity_poly.entity_id
_entity_poly.type
_entity_poly.pdbx_seq_one_letter_code
_entity_poly.pdbx_strand_id
1 'polypeptide(L)'
;MTETIGTYAGLFGGMLLGLLSLYLGNHFAKKKRALDERHHLIRTKARAASWFVTLAAIYLFFVLVLLNAVSSITFILAMLIMVHIGSWGCFVFYYQHKL
;
A
#
# COMPACT_ATOMS: atom_id res chain seq x y z
N MET A 1 12.71 -21.67 15.25
CA MET A 1 12.70 -21.82 13.77
C MET A 1 11.30 -21.78 13.16
N THR A 2 10.22 -22.11 13.88
CA THR A 2 8.84 -22.02 13.38
C THR A 2 8.34 -20.57 13.24
N GLU A 3 8.69 -19.70 14.20
CA GLU A 3 8.41 -18.24 14.21
C GLU A 3 8.83 -17.52 12.91
N THR A 4 9.99 -17.89 12.35
CA THR A 4 10.54 -17.28 11.15
C THR A 4 9.78 -17.72 9.88
N ILE A 5 9.28 -18.95 9.84
CA ILE A 5 8.51 -19.47 8.70
C ILE A 5 7.18 -18.73 8.59
N GLY A 6 6.48 -18.51 9.70
CA GLY A 6 5.23 -17.74 9.73
C GLY A 6 5.43 -16.29 9.27
N THR A 7 6.53 -15.66 9.68
CA THR A 7 6.88 -14.29 9.26
C THR A 7 7.08 -14.18 7.75
N TYR A 8 7.87 -15.08 7.15
CA TYR A 8 8.08 -15.08 5.71
C TYR A 8 6.82 -15.46 4.93
N ALA A 9 6.05 -16.42 5.42
CA ALA A 9 4.78 -16.81 4.81
C ALA A 9 3.79 -15.65 4.81
N GLY A 10 3.70 -14.88 5.90
CA GLY A 10 2.86 -13.68 5.97
C GLY A 10 3.30 -12.60 4.99
N LEU A 11 4.59 -12.29 4.93
CA LEU A 11 5.14 -11.26 4.05
C LEU A 11 4.94 -11.61 2.56
N PHE A 12 5.43 -12.77 2.14
CA PHE A 12 5.35 -13.19 0.74
C PHE A 12 3.95 -13.61 0.33
N GLY A 13 3.21 -14.27 1.22
CA GLY A 13 1.81 -14.62 0.99
C GLY A 13 0.94 -13.37 0.83
N GLY A 14 1.08 -12.39 1.71
CA GLY A 14 0.38 -11.10 1.61
C GLY A 14 0.71 -10.36 0.33
N MET A 15 1.99 -10.31 -0.05
CA MET A 15 2.44 -9.73 -1.32
C MET A 15 1.79 -10.43 -2.52
N LEU A 16 1.82 -11.77 -2.57
CA LEU A 16 1.25 -12.55 -3.66
C LEU A 16 -0.26 -12.34 -3.78
N LEU A 17 -0.99 -12.42 -2.67
CA LEU A 17 -2.44 -12.18 -2.65
C LEU A 17 -2.79 -10.74 -3.06
N GLY A 18 -2.00 -9.75 -2.63
CA GLY A 18 -2.14 -8.36 -3.06
C GLY A 18 -1.93 -8.17 -4.57
N LEU A 19 -0.89 -8.79 -5.13
CA LEU A 19 -0.63 -8.75 -6.57
C LEU A 19 -1.71 -9.48 -7.38
N LEU A 20 -2.14 -10.66 -6.93
CA LEU A 20 -3.18 -11.44 -7.57
C LEU A 20 -4.52 -10.71 -7.58
N SER A 21 -4.92 -10.12 -6.45
CA SER A 21 -6.16 -9.35 -6.35
C SER A 21 -6.13 -8.11 -7.25
N LEU A 22 -5.00 -7.40 -7.35
CA LEU A 22 -4.83 -6.29 -8.28
C LEU A 22 -4.92 -6.73 -9.75
N TYR A 23 -4.27 -7.84 -10.10
CA TYR A 23 -4.29 -8.38 -11.45
C TYR A 23 -5.69 -8.83 -11.87
N LEU A 24 -6.34 -9.66 -11.05
CA LEU A 24 -7.68 -10.18 -11.32
C LEU A 24 -8.71 -9.04 -11.34
N GLY A 25 -8.64 -8.13 -10.37
CA GLY A 25 -9.53 -6.95 -10.32
C GLY A 25 -9.47 -6.13 -11.60
N ASN A 26 -8.25 -5.83 -12.09
CA ASN A 26 -8.06 -5.13 -13.35
C ASN A 26 -8.52 -5.98 -14.56
N HIS A 27 -8.30 -7.30 -14.54
CA HIS A 27 -8.72 -8.19 -15.62
C HIS A 27 -10.26 -8.21 -15.77
N PHE A 28 -11.00 -8.30 -14.66
CA PHE A 28 -12.46 -8.23 -14.69
C PHE A 28 -12.97 -6.82 -15.03
N ALA A 29 -12.30 -5.76 -14.58
CA ALA A 29 -12.64 -4.38 -14.92
C ALA A 29 -12.50 -4.09 -16.43
N LYS A 30 -11.47 -4.67 -17.09
CA LYS A 30 -11.31 -4.60 -18.57
C LYS A 30 -12.53 -5.16 -19.30
N LYS A 31 -13.02 -6.33 -18.88
CA LYS A 31 -14.20 -6.97 -19.49
C LYS A 31 -15.46 -6.10 -19.39
N LYS A 32 -15.54 -5.23 -18.39
CA LYS A 32 -16.66 -4.31 -18.15
C LYS A 32 -16.42 -2.89 -18.71
N ARG A 33 -15.36 -2.66 -19.49
CA ARG A 33 -14.94 -1.33 -19.99
C ARG A 33 -14.79 -0.28 -18.88
N ALA A 34 -14.48 -0.70 -17.65
CA ALA A 34 -14.33 0.17 -16.48
C ALA A 34 -12.91 0.75 -16.32
N LEU A 35 -12.02 0.50 -17.28
CA LEU A 35 -10.67 1.08 -17.34
C LEU A 35 -10.66 2.24 -18.34
N ASP A 36 -11.41 3.29 -18.02
CA ASP A 36 -11.50 4.52 -18.79
C ASP A 36 -10.47 5.57 -18.33
N GLU A 37 -10.53 6.77 -18.92
CA GLU A 37 -9.68 7.90 -18.52
C GLU A 37 -9.86 8.27 -17.04
N ARG A 38 -11.10 8.15 -16.53
CA ARG A 38 -11.41 8.39 -15.11
C ARG A 38 -10.67 7.40 -14.21
N HIS A 39 -10.61 6.12 -14.57
CA HIS A 39 -9.83 5.13 -13.84
C HIS A 39 -8.35 5.52 -13.75
N HIS A 40 -7.75 5.94 -14.87
CA HIS A 40 -6.36 6.39 -14.91
C HIS A 40 -6.12 7.67 -14.10
N LEU A 41 -7.06 8.62 -14.15
CA LEU A 41 -7.01 9.86 -13.37
C LEU A 41 -7.08 9.57 -11.86
N ILE A 42 -8.03 8.73 -11.43
CA ILE A 42 -8.18 8.30 -10.04
C ILE A 42 -6.91 7.62 -9.54
N ARG A 43 -6.38 6.65 -10.29
CA ARG A 43 -5.15 5.94 -9.89
C ARG A 43 -3.95 6.88 -9.76
N THR A 44 -3.81 7.83 -10.67
CA THR A 44 -2.71 8.80 -10.66
C THR A 44 -2.82 9.75 -9.47
N LYS A 45 -4.01 10.31 -9.22
CA LYS A 45 -4.26 11.17 -8.05
C LYS A 45 -4.09 10.42 -6.73
N ALA A 46 -4.60 9.19 -6.64
CA ALA A 46 -4.47 8.36 -5.45
C ALA A 46 -3.00 8.03 -5.14
N ARG A 47 -2.20 7.71 -6.17
CA ARG A 47 -0.76 7.45 -6.02
C ARG A 47 0.00 8.70 -5.57
N ALA A 48 -0.29 9.86 -6.16
CA ALA A 48 0.35 11.11 -5.73
C ALA A 48 0.02 11.43 -4.26
N ALA A 49 -1.25 11.27 -3.86
CA ALA A 49 -1.69 11.47 -2.49
C ALA A 49 -1.05 10.49 -1.49
N SER A 50 -0.94 9.21 -1.86
CA SER A 50 -0.32 8.19 -1.00
C SER A 50 1.17 8.44 -0.78
N TRP A 51 1.88 9.05 -1.75
CA TRP A 51 3.27 9.45 -1.57
C TRP A 51 3.45 10.50 -0.47
N PHE A 52 2.56 11.48 -0.35
CA PHE A 52 2.62 12.46 0.75
C PHE A 52 2.42 11.80 2.11
N VAL A 53 1.46 10.86 2.23
CA VAL A 53 1.24 10.10 3.46
C VAL A 53 2.44 9.22 3.80
N THR A 54 3.02 8.57 2.79
CA THR A 54 4.21 7.73 2.96
C THR A 54 5.41 8.56 3.40
N LEU A 55 5.61 9.74 2.81
CA LEU A 55 6.68 10.67 3.20
C LEU A 55 6.51 11.12 4.66
N ALA A 56 5.29 11.46 5.08
CA ALA A 56 5.00 11.79 6.47
C ALA A 56 5.31 10.62 7.42
N ALA A 57 4.95 9.39 7.04
CA ALA A 57 5.27 8.21 7.82
C ALA A 57 6.79 7.93 7.89
N ILE A 58 7.54 8.18 6.80
CA ILE A 58 9.01 8.08 6.79
C ILE A 58 9.61 9.05 7.81
N TYR A 59 9.20 10.32 7.80
CA TYR A 59 9.68 11.30 8.78
C TYR A 59 9.29 10.93 10.22
N LEU A 60 8.08 10.42 10.43
CA LEU A 60 7.65 9.94 11.74
C LEU A 60 8.56 8.82 12.24
N PHE A 61 8.79 7.77 11.44
CA PHE A 61 9.69 6.68 11.82
C PHE A 61 11.13 7.15 11.99
N PHE A 62 11.59 8.10 11.18
CA PHE A 62 12.92 8.70 11.32
C PHE A 62 13.09 9.36 12.69
N VAL A 63 12.12 10.16 13.13
CA VAL A 63 12.13 10.77 14.47
C VAL A 63 12.07 9.70 15.57
N LEU A 64 11.23 8.67 15.43
CA LEU A 64 11.14 7.58 16.41
C LEU A 64 12.46 6.83 16.57
N VAL A 65 13.21 6.63 15.48
CA VAL A 65 14.56 6.05 15.51
C VAL A 65 15.54 6.96 16.24
N LEU A 66 15.54 8.27 15.96
CA LEU A 66 16.41 9.24 16.65
C LEU A 66 16.16 9.29 18.17
N LEU A 67 14.91 9.11 18.58
CA LEU A 67 14.51 9.05 20.00
C LEU A 67 14.77 7.68 20.65
N ASN A 68 15.35 6.71 19.92
CA ASN A 68 15.52 5.32 20.33
C ASN A 68 14.21 4.62 20.74
N ALA A 69 13.06 5.11 20.27
CA ALA A 69 11.74 4.53 20.57
C ALA A 69 11.44 3.28 19.74
N VAL A 70 12.05 3.17 18.54
CA VAL A 70 11.91 2.02 17.63
C VAL A 70 13.25 1.74 16.97
N SER A 71 13.70 0.48 16.97
CA SER A 71 14.97 0.04 16.37
C SER A 71 14.84 -1.11 15.38
N SER A 72 13.68 -1.77 15.31
CA SER A 72 13.46 -2.91 14.40
C SER A 72 13.22 -2.44 12.97
N ILE A 73 14.22 -2.63 12.10
CA ILE A 73 14.14 -2.30 10.66
C ILE A 73 12.98 -3.07 10.00
N THR A 74 12.81 -4.35 10.34
CA THR A 74 11.73 -5.19 9.79
C THR A 74 10.35 -4.61 10.12
N PHE A 75 10.16 -4.14 11.36
CA PHE A 75 8.92 -3.51 11.78
C PHE A 75 8.66 -2.20 11.03
N ILE A 76 9.68 -1.35 10.92
CA ILE A 76 9.58 -0.07 10.20
C ILE A 76 9.19 -0.30 8.74
N LEU A 77 9.87 -1.24 8.05
CA LEU A 77 9.57 -1.56 6.65
C LEU A 77 8.16 -2.13 6.47
N ALA A 78 7.74 -3.06 7.34
CA ALA A 78 6.40 -3.62 7.29
C ALA A 78 5.32 -2.54 7.45
N MET A 79 5.50 -1.63 8.40
CA MET A 79 4.59 -0.51 8.62
C MET A 79 4.58 0.47 7.45
N LEU A 80 5.74 0.80 6.88
CA LEU A 80 5.82 1.68 5.71
C LEU A 80 5.09 1.09 4.49
N ILE A 81 5.23 -0.21 4.23
CA ILE A 81 4.49 -0.91 3.17
C ILE A 81 2.99 -0.84 3.44
N MET A 82 2.57 -1.12 4.67
CA MET A 82 1.16 -1.10 5.06
C MET A 82 0.55 0.30 4.91
N VAL A 83 1.26 1.35 5.34
CA VAL A 83 0.84 2.75 5.16
C VAL A 83 0.79 3.11 3.68
N HIS A 84 1.79 2.73 2.88
CA HIS A 84 1.83 3.07 1.45
C HIS A 84 0.67 2.44 0.68
N ILE A 85 0.47 1.13 0.82
CA ILE A 85 -0.59 0.39 0.12
C ILE A 85 -1.97 0.76 0.68
N GLY A 86 -2.09 0.86 2.01
CA GLY A 86 -3.34 1.22 2.68
C GLY A 86 -3.81 2.63 2.29
N SER A 87 -2.93 3.62 2.37
CA SER A 87 -3.27 5.00 1.97
C SER A 87 -3.61 5.10 0.48
N TRP A 88 -2.89 4.38 -0.39
CA TRP A 88 -3.22 4.31 -1.81
C TRP A 88 -4.64 3.75 -2.03
N GLY A 89 -4.99 2.64 -1.37
CA GLY A 89 -6.33 2.05 -1.44
C GLY A 89 -7.43 3.00 -0.93
N CYS A 90 -7.21 3.65 0.21
CA CYS A 90 -8.13 4.65 0.75
C CYS A 90 -8.35 5.83 -0.21
N PHE A 91 -7.28 6.34 -0.84
CA PHE A 91 -7.42 7.43 -1.81
C PHE A 91 -8.10 7.00 -3.11
N VAL A 92 -7.88 5.76 -3.58
CA VAL A 92 -8.64 5.23 -4.71
C VAL A 92 -10.14 5.25 -4.39
N PHE A 93 -10.54 4.76 -3.22
CA PHE A 93 -11.94 4.77 -2.78
C PHE A 93 -12.50 6.19 -2.63
N TYR A 94 -11.74 7.10 -2.04
CA TYR A 94 -12.12 8.51 -1.88
C TYR A 94 -12.34 9.21 -3.24
N TYR A 95 -11.39 9.10 -4.17
CA TYR A 95 -11.51 9.73 -5.48
C TYR A 95 -12.58 9.08 -6.36
N GLN A 96 -12.92 7.81 -6.13
CA GLN A 96 -14.05 7.15 -6.80
C GLN A 96 -15.41 7.74 -6.41
N HIS A 97 -15.58 8.22 -5.17
CA HIS A 97 -16.82 8.87 -4.72
C HIS A 97 -16.85 10.37 -5.03
N LYS A 98 -15.68 11.00 -5.17
CA LYS A 98 -15.55 12.45 -5.36
C LYS A 98 -15.63 12.89 -6.82
N LEU A 99 -15.06 12.12 -7.75
CA LEU A 99 -15.05 12.38 -9.20
C LEU A 99 -16.13 11.56 -9.88
#